data_AF-R9RCG8-F1
#
_entry.id   AF-R9RCG8-F1
#
_cell.length_a   1.000
_cell.length_b   1.000
_cell.length_c   1.000
_cell.angle_alpha   90.00
_cell.angle_beta   90.00
_cell.angle_gamma   90.00
#
_symmetry.space_group_name_H-M   'P 1'
#
loop_
_entity.id
_entity.type
_entity.pdbx_description
1 polymer ?
#
loop_
_entity_poly.entity_id
_entity_poly.type
_entity_poly.pdbx_seq_one_letter_code
_entity_poly.pdbx_strand_id
1 'polypeptide(L)'
;MSIKIYCKRCDSEIKNGDKFYENFPGEFYCKDCVEEKTITYYSVGSEIIGTDEEIGVYYNYNQLKEEIEHKIKWCDEWIEAYQNDNTKAGKFTLEFYKEKKRLFQESLKEYFG
;
A
#
# COMPACT_ATOMS: atom_id res chain seq x y z
N MET A 1 44.43 1.25 -17.91
CA MET A 1 43.40 2.29 -17.84
C MET A 1 42.49 1.98 -16.68
N SER A 2 42.30 2.90 -15.75
CA SER A 2 41.28 2.75 -14.71
C SER A 2 39.91 3.02 -15.31
N ILE A 3 38.99 2.07 -15.14
CA ILE A 3 37.59 2.25 -15.52
C ILE A 3 36.95 3.22 -14.50
N LYS A 4 36.17 4.18 -14.98
CA LYS A 4 35.39 5.09 -14.13
C LYS A 4 33.90 4.91 -14.41
N ILE A 5 33.12 4.74 -13.35
CA ILE A 5 31.67 4.57 -13.40
C ILE A 5 31.04 5.71 -12.60
N TYR A 6 29.97 6.28 -13.13
CA TYR A 6 29.26 7.40 -12.50
C TYR A 6 27.78 7.06 -12.33
N CYS A 7 27.20 7.47 -11.21
CA CYS A 7 25.78 7.32 -10.96
C CYS A 7 24.98 8.25 -11.89
N LYS A 8 24.04 7.70 -12.66
CA LYS A 8 23.22 8.45 -13.61
C LYS A 8 22.30 9.50 -12.97
N ARG A 9 21.99 9.35 -11.67
CA ARG A 9 21.08 10.23 -10.93
C ARG A 9 21.78 11.41 -10.24
N CYS A 10 22.96 11.18 -9.66
CA CYS A 10 23.65 12.19 -8.84
C CYS A 10 25.07 12.53 -9.32
N ASP A 11 25.50 11.95 -10.44
CA ASP A 11 26.80 12.14 -11.07
C ASP A 11 28.02 11.80 -10.20
N SER A 12 27.80 11.26 -8.99
CA SER A 12 28.86 10.78 -8.11
C SER A 12 29.62 9.60 -8.75
N GLU A 13 30.94 9.63 -8.65
CA GLU A 13 31.80 8.49 -9.03
C GLU A 13 31.55 7.31 -8.10
N ILE A 14 31.24 6.15 -8.68
CA ILE A 14 31.06 4.88 -7.98
C ILE A 14 32.44 4.24 -7.84
N LYS A 15 32.89 4.04 -6.60
CA LYS A 15 34.23 3.54 -6.32
C LYS A 15 34.26 2.01 -6.38
N ASN A 16 35.45 1.47 -6.63
CA ASN A 16 35.66 0.03 -6.56
C ASN A 16 35.37 -0.47 -5.13
N GLY A 17 34.47 -1.44 -5.01
CA GLY A 17 33.97 -1.96 -3.74
C GLY A 17 32.62 -1.38 -3.28
N ASP A 18 32.09 -0.35 -3.95
CA ASP A 18 30.74 0.16 -3.66
C ASP A 18 29.66 -0.79 -4.16
N LYS A 19 28.50 -0.83 -3.47
CA LYS A 19 27.27 -1.42 -4.01
C LYS A 19 26.66 -0.45 -5.02
N PHE A 20 26.36 -0.93 -6.22
CA PHE A 20 25.70 -0.16 -7.27
C PHE A 20 24.80 -1.09 -8.10
N TYR A 21 23.94 -0.48 -8.92
CA TYR A 21 22.93 -1.19 -9.70
C TYR A 21 22.99 -0.72 -11.14
N GLU A 22 22.65 -1.59 -12.07
CA GLU A 22 22.55 -1.29 -13.49
C GLU A 22 21.09 -1.48 -13.93
N ASN A 23 20.46 -0.40 -14.40
CA ASN A 23 19.07 -0.46 -14.91
C ASN A 23 19.04 -0.90 -16.39
N PHE A 24 20.06 -0.50 -17.16
CA PHE A 24 20.29 -0.85 -18.56
C PHE A 24 21.80 -0.87 -18.83
N PRO A 25 22.29 -1.57 -19.89
CA PRO A 25 23.72 -1.62 -20.20
C PRO A 25 24.37 -0.23 -20.27
N GLY A 26 25.28 0.05 -19.33
CA GLY A 26 25.97 1.34 -19.19
C GLY A 26 25.25 2.39 -18.35
N GLU A 27 24.08 2.09 -17.78
CA GLU A 27 23.28 2.98 -16.93
C GLU A 27 23.33 2.55 -15.47
N PHE A 28 24.30 3.12 -14.74
CA PHE A 28 24.59 2.74 -13.36
C PHE A 28 24.00 3.72 -12.33
N TYR A 29 23.63 3.20 -11.17
CA TYR A 29 23.10 3.96 -10.04
C TYR A 29 23.81 3.57 -8.75
N CYS A 30 24.22 4.55 -7.94
CA CYS A 30 24.78 4.28 -6.62
C CYS A 30 23.71 3.82 -5.63
N LYS A 31 24.12 3.14 -4.56
CA LYS A 31 23.22 2.69 -3.49
C LYS A 31 22.36 3.79 -2.87
N ASP A 32 22.86 5.02 -2.82
CA ASP A 32 22.13 6.13 -2.20
C ASP A 32 21.03 6.68 -3.13
N CYS A 33 21.10 6.33 -4.43
CA CYS A 33 20.14 6.74 -5.44
C CYS A 33 19.08 5.69 -5.76
N VAL A 34 19.29 4.44 -5.32
CA VAL A 34 18.36 3.32 -5.52
C VAL A 34 17.70 2.98 -4.19
N GLU A 35 16.38 2.90 -4.23
CA GLU A 35 15.59 2.37 -3.13
C GLU A 35 15.33 0.88 -3.40
N GLU A 36 15.87 0.00 -2.56
CA GLU A 36 15.60 -1.43 -2.62
C GLU A 36 14.31 -1.71 -1.83
N LYS A 37 13.30 -2.26 -2.49
CA LYS A 37 12.02 -2.62 -1.87
C LYS A 37 11.85 -4.13 -1.86
N THR A 38 11.47 -4.69 -0.72
CA THR A 38 11.01 -6.08 -0.60
C THR A 38 9.50 -6.11 -0.80
N ILE A 39 9.03 -6.87 -1.78
CA ILE A 39 7.59 -7.12 -1.98
C ILE A 39 7.29 -8.51 -1.44
N THR A 40 6.40 -8.56 -0.46
CA THR A 40 5.79 -9.80 0.01
C THR A 40 4.40 -9.89 -0.62
N TYR A 41 4.06 -11.08 -1.11
CA TYR A 41 2.75 -11.38 -1.66
C TYR A 41 2.22 -12.69 -1.09
N TYR A 42 0.90 -12.79 -1.05
CA TYR A 42 0.19 -13.92 -0.51
C TYR A 42 -0.57 -14.64 -1.62
N SER A 43 -0.68 -15.96 -1.49
CA SER A 43 -1.42 -16.79 -2.43
C SER A 43 -2.20 -17.87 -1.69
N VAL A 44 -3.33 -18.28 -2.27
CA VAL A 44 -4.09 -19.44 -1.83
C VAL A 44 -3.96 -20.48 -2.94
N GLY A 45 -3.20 -21.54 -2.67
CA GLY A 45 -2.79 -22.50 -3.70
C GLY A 45 -1.84 -21.86 -4.70
N SER A 46 -2.30 -21.68 -5.95
CA SER A 46 -1.53 -21.01 -7.02
C SER A 46 -2.07 -19.63 -7.40
N GLU A 47 -3.14 -19.18 -6.74
CA GLU A 47 -3.77 -17.89 -7.03
C GLU A 47 -3.21 -16.82 -6.09
N ILE A 48 -2.56 -15.81 -6.66
CA ILE A 48 -2.08 -14.64 -5.91
C ILE A 48 -3.30 -13.83 -5.47
N ILE A 49 -3.41 -13.58 -4.17
CA ILE A 49 -4.54 -12.85 -3.58
C ILE A 49 -4.18 -11.39 -3.27
N GLY A 50 -2.90 -11.02 -3.29
CA GLY A 50 -2.43 -9.64 -3.14
C GLY A 50 -1.13 -9.55 -2.34
N THR A 51 -0.67 -8.32 -2.15
CA THR A 51 0.50 -7.96 -1.35
C THR A 51 0.11 -7.55 0.08
N ASP A 52 1.11 -7.38 0.95
CA ASP A 52 0.94 -6.89 2.33
C ASP A 52 0.19 -5.55 2.40
N GLU A 53 0.28 -4.72 1.36
CA GLU A 53 -0.41 -3.43 1.26
C GLU A 53 -1.89 -3.58 0.84
N GLU A 54 -2.26 -4.72 0.23
CA GLU A 54 -3.57 -4.95 -0.37
C GLU A 54 -4.46 -5.86 0.49
N ILE A 55 -3.86 -6.71 1.33
CA ILE A 55 -4.60 -7.67 2.15
C ILE A 55 -4.56 -7.32 3.64
N GLY A 56 -5.65 -7.61 4.35
CA GLY A 56 -5.68 -7.50 5.81
C GLY A 56 -4.95 -8.68 6.44
N VAL A 57 -3.76 -8.43 7.01
CA VAL A 57 -3.00 -9.45 7.76
C VAL A 57 -3.31 -9.31 9.26
N TYR A 58 -3.92 -10.35 9.84
CA TYR A 58 -4.37 -10.35 11.23
C TYR A 58 -3.73 -11.50 12.00
N TYR A 59 -3.16 -11.20 13.17
CA TYR A 59 -2.48 -12.17 14.02
C TYR A 59 -3.40 -12.80 15.07
N ASN A 60 -4.56 -12.20 15.32
CA ASN A 60 -5.58 -12.74 16.22
C ASN A 60 -6.95 -12.10 15.96
N TYR A 61 -8.00 -12.70 16.52
CA TYR A 61 -9.38 -12.26 16.36
C TYR A 61 -9.67 -10.88 16.97
N ASN A 62 -8.96 -10.49 18.03
CA ASN A 62 -9.14 -9.15 18.62
C ASN A 62 -8.64 -8.08 17.65
N GLN A 63 -7.47 -8.29 17.02
CA GLN A 63 -6.94 -7.37 16.02
C GLN A 63 -7.87 -7.23 14.81
N LEU A 64 -8.45 -8.34 14.33
CA LEU A 64 -9.46 -8.29 13.25
C LEU A 64 -10.67 -7.47 13.67
N LYS A 65 -11.19 -7.71 14.89
CA LYS A 65 -12.34 -6.98 15.42
C LYS A 65 -12.06 -5.47 15.53
N GLU A 66 -10.93 -5.11 16.15
CA GLU A 66 -10.49 -3.72 16.30
C GLU A 66 -10.33 -3.02 14.96
N GLU A 67 -9.77 -3.70 13.95
CA GLU A 67 -9.63 -3.14 12.60
C GLU A 67 -10.97 -2.92 11.92
N ILE A 68 -11.92 -3.86 12.05
CA ILE A 68 -13.28 -3.70 11.50
C ILE A 68 -13.98 -2.52 12.19
N GLU A 69 -13.90 -2.41 13.51
CA GLU A 69 -14.46 -1.30 14.29
C GLU A 69 -13.83 0.04 13.90
N HIS A 70 -12.51 0.08 13.69
CA HIS A 70 -11.79 1.26 13.22
C HIS A 70 -12.24 1.66 11.81
N LYS A 71 -12.36 0.72 10.88
CA LYS A 71 -12.86 0.96 9.52
C LYS A 71 -14.30 1.50 9.49
N ILE A 72 -15.16 1.04 10.42
CA ILE A 72 -16.52 1.59 10.57
C ILE A 72 -16.46 3.07 10.97
N LYS A 73 -15.63 3.42 11.98
CA LYS A 73 -15.44 4.82 12.40
C LYS A 73 -14.89 5.69 11.28
N TRP A 74 -13.91 5.18 10.54
CA TRP A 74 -13.35 5.88 9.39
C TRP A 74 -14.39 6.14 8.30
N CYS A 75 -15.30 5.20 8.04
CA CYS A 75 -16.42 5.43 7.12
C CYS A 75 -17.35 6.54 7.64
N ASP A 76 -17.59 6.62 8.95
CA ASP A 76 -18.42 7.68 9.54
C ASP A 76 -17.82 9.08 9.31
N GLU A 77 -16.50 9.23 9.48
CA GLU A 77 -15.80 10.49 9.22
C GLU A 77 -15.96 10.94 7.76
N TRP A 78 -15.84 10.02 6.80
CA TRP A 78 -16.01 10.33 5.39
C TRP A 78 -17.47 10.59 4.99
N ILE A 79 -18.42 9.87 5.58
CA ILE A 79 -19.84 10.14 5.40
C ILE A 79 -20.14 11.57 5.87
N GLU A 80 -19.65 11.97 7.04
CA GLU A 80 -19.83 13.32 7.58
C GLU A 80 -19.21 14.38 6.66
N ALA A 81 -18.01 14.13 6.12
CA ALA A 81 -17.32 15.04 5.22
C ALA A 81 -18.07 15.28 3.90
N TYR A 82 -18.71 14.24 3.35
CA TYR A 82 -19.39 14.31 2.04
C TYR A 82 -20.91 14.45 2.10
N GLN A 83 -21.53 14.41 3.28
CA GLN A 83 -23.00 14.45 3.42
C GLN A 83 -23.65 15.69 2.78
N ASN A 84 -22.91 16.80 2.72
CA ASN A 84 -23.37 18.08 2.16
C ASN A 84 -22.77 18.38 0.76
N ASP A 85 -21.95 17.49 0.21
CA ASP A 85 -21.37 17.66 -1.13
C ASP A 85 -22.39 17.25 -2.20
N ASN A 86 -22.96 18.25 -2.86
CA ASN A 86 -23.98 18.07 -3.89
C ASN A 86 -23.43 17.78 -5.29
N THR A 87 -22.11 17.72 -5.47
CA THR A 87 -21.51 17.33 -6.75
C THR A 87 -21.81 15.86 -7.05
N LYS A 88 -21.73 15.48 -8.33
CA LYS A 88 -21.88 14.08 -8.73
C LYS A 88 -20.81 13.19 -8.06
N ALA A 89 -19.60 13.71 -7.91
CA ALA A 89 -18.50 13.03 -7.23
C ALA A 89 -18.80 12.88 -5.74
N GLY A 90 -19.21 13.95 -5.06
CA GLY A 90 -19.57 13.91 -3.63
C GLY A 90 -20.66 12.90 -3.30
N LYS A 91 -21.74 12.87 -4.10
CA LYS A 91 -22.83 11.89 -3.94
C LYS A 91 -22.36 10.45 -4.16
N PHE A 92 -21.52 10.21 -5.16
CA PHE A 92 -20.93 8.90 -5.38
C PHE A 92 -20.07 8.46 -4.19
N THR A 93 -19.20 9.35 -3.70
CA THR A 93 -18.33 9.09 -2.55
C THR A 93 -19.14 8.81 -1.28
N LEU A 94 -20.20 9.58 -1.03
CA LEU A 94 -21.10 9.36 0.11
C LEU A 94 -21.74 7.97 0.08
N GLU A 95 -22.31 7.57 -1.05
CA GLU A 95 -22.93 6.24 -1.18
C GLU A 95 -21.91 5.11 -1.09
N PHE A 96 -20.69 5.31 -1.63
CA PHE A 96 -19.59 4.36 -1.49
C PHE A 96 -19.24 4.10 -0.01
N TYR A 97 -19.09 5.15 0.80
CA TYR A 97 -18.74 4.98 2.22
C TYR A 97 -19.89 4.44 3.07
N LYS A 98 -21.15 4.76 2.74
CA LYS A 98 -22.32 4.13 3.37
C LYS A 98 -22.35 2.62 3.13
N GLU A 99 -22.14 2.20 1.89
CA GLU A 99 -22.12 0.78 1.54
C GLU A 99 -20.94 0.05 2.18
N LYS A 100 -19.74 0.65 2.17
CA LYS A 100 -18.59 0.11 2.91
C LYS A 100 -18.88 -0.05 4.40
N LYS A 101 -19.47 0.96 5.03
CA LYS A 101 -19.85 0.89 6.44
C LYS A 101 -20.81 -0.28 6.70
N ARG A 102 -21.83 -0.45 5.85
CA ARG A 102 -22.78 -1.56 5.93
C ARG A 102 -22.07 -2.91 5.89
N LEU A 103 -21.16 -3.11 4.93
CA LEU A 103 -20.39 -4.35 4.78
C LEU A 103 -19.51 -4.66 6.00
N PHE A 104 -18.85 -3.64 6.57
CA PHE A 104 -18.06 -3.82 7.79
C PHE A 104 -18.93 -4.12 9.01
N GLN A 105 -20.10 -3.49 9.14
CA GLN A 105 -21.06 -3.79 10.22
C GLN A 105 -21.62 -5.22 10.11
N GLU A 106 -21.90 -5.68 8.89
CA GLU A 106 -22.32 -7.06 8.65
C GLU A 106 -21.22 -8.05 9.01
N SER A 107 -19.97 -7.78 8.59
CA SER A 107 -18.82 -8.60 8.97
C SER A 107 -18.64 -8.64 10.49
N LEU A 108 -18.73 -7.50 11.17
CA LEU A 108 -18.61 -7.42 12.62
C LEU A 108 -19.68 -8.28 13.32
N LYS A 109 -20.93 -8.23 12.83
CA LYS A 109 -22.03 -9.02 13.36
C LYS A 109 -21.88 -10.51 13.07
N GLU A 110 -21.44 -10.87 11.86
CA GLU A 110 -21.25 -12.27 11.45
C GLU A 110 -20.15 -12.96 12.27
N TYR A 111 -19.02 -12.29 12.46
CA TYR A 111 -17.86 -12.88 13.11
C TYR A 111 -17.79 -12.65 14.63
N PHE A 112 -18.45 -11.62 15.16
CA PHE A 112 -18.31 -11.19 16.57
C PHE A 112 -19.62 -10.79 17.27
N GLY A 113 -20.77 -10.97 16.62
CA GLY A 113 -22.10 -10.62 17.13
C GLY A 113 -22.86 -11.73 17.83
#